data_AF-A0A227J455-F1
#
_entry.id   AF-A0A227J455-F1
#
_cell.length_a   1.000
_cell.length_b   1.000
_cell.length_c   1.000
_cell.angle_alpha   90.00
_cell.angle_beta   90.00
_cell.angle_gamma   90.00
#
_symmetry.space_group_name_H-M   'P 1'
#
loop_
_entity.id
_entity.type
_entity.pdbx_description
1 polymer ?
#
loop_
_entity_poly.entity_id
_entity_poly.type
_entity_poly.pdbx_seq_one_letter_code
_entity_poly.pdbx_strand_id
1 'polypeptide(L)'
;VTPRPGTISPWSSKSTDIAINCGLDTVKRLERGTAYYVESSVVLSEAQVDAVKALIHDRMMETVFTELEAASALFTVAEPKPVAHVDILAGGRLALEEANVSLGLALAEDEI
;
A
#
# COMPACT_ATOMS: atom_id res chain seq x y z
N VAL A 1 4.36 12.85 3.42
CA VAL A 1 3.78 11.68 4.12
C VAL A 1 2.37 11.47 3.61
N THR A 2 2.08 10.27 3.12
CA THR A 2 0.80 9.89 2.51
C THR A 2 0.41 8.50 2.97
N PRO A 3 -0.83 8.03 2.77
CA PRO A 3 -1.15 6.61 2.89
C PRO A 3 -0.22 5.75 2.03
N ARG A 4 -0.05 4.47 2.38
CA ARG A 4 0.74 3.53 1.56
C ARG A 4 0.08 3.32 0.20
N PRO A 5 0.84 3.25 -0.91
CA PRO A 5 0.31 2.82 -2.20
C PRO A 5 -0.44 1.49 -2.10
N GLY A 6 -1.57 1.38 -2.78
CA GLY A 6 -2.48 0.23 -2.68
C GLY A 6 -3.48 0.32 -1.51
N THR A 7 -3.45 1.40 -0.72
CA THR A 7 -4.48 1.69 0.30
C THR A 7 -5.30 2.93 -0.09
N ILE A 8 -6.52 3.01 0.44
CA ILE A 8 -7.41 4.18 0.29
C ILE A 8 -7.77 4.66 1.69
N SER A 9 -7.49 5.92 2.00
CA SER A 9 -7.77 6.47 3.33
C SER A 9 -9.28 6.70 3.54
N PRO A 10 -9.79 6.67 4.78
CA PRO A 10 -11.17 7.10 5.07
C PRO A 10 -11.44 8.56 4.69
N TRP A 11 -10.40 9.40 4.69
CA TRP A 11 -10.48 10.77 4.21
C TRP A 11 -10.75 10.79 2.71
N SER A 12 -10.05 9.95 1.93
CA SER A 12 -10.21 9.81 0.48
C SER A 12 -11.63 9.46 0.09
N SER A 13 -12.24 8.47 0.76
CA SER A 13 -13.64 8.10 0.50
C SER A 13 -14.58 9.29 0.70
N LYS A 14 -14.54 9.93 1.88
CA LYS A 14 -15.46 11.01 2.21
C LYS A 14 -15.24 12.27 1.36
N SER A 15 -13.99 12.61 1.06
CA SER A 15 -13.69 13.79 0.24
C SER A 15 -14.09 13.60 -1.21
N THR A 16 -13.92 12.39 -1.74
CA THR A 16 -14.40 12.03 -3.08
C THR A 16 -15.92 12.07 -3.14
N ASP A 17 -16.63 11.54 -2.14
CA ASP A 17 -18.09 11.62 -2.05
C ASP A 17 -18.59 13.07 -2.02
N ILE A 18 -17.92 13.95 -1.28
CA ILE A 18 -18.24 15.39 -1.25
C ILE A 18 -18.06 16.00 -2.64
N ALA A 19 -16.96 15.71 -3.34
CA ALA A 19 -16.70 16.23 -4.68
C ALA A 19 -17.80 15.82 -5.67
N ILE A 20 -18.19 14.54 -5.64
CA ILE A 20 -19.28 14.00 -6.47
C ILE A 20 -20.61 14.70 -6.12
N ASN A 21 -20.94 14.86 -4.84
CA ASN A 21 -22.17 15.53 -4.41
C ASN A 21 -22.21 17.03 -4.78
N CYS A 22 -21.05 17.64 -5.02
CA CYS A 22 -20.93 19.00 -5.54
C CYS A 22 -20.98 19.07 -7.08
N GLY A 23 -21.22 17.96 -7.78
CA GLY A 23 -21.30 17.90 -9.24
C GLY A 23 -19.95 17.84 -9.95
N LEU A 24 -18.87 17.47 -9.24
CA LEU A 24 -17.52 17.34 -9.82
C LEU A 24 -17.29 15.91 -10.34
N ASP A 25 -18.09 15.48 -11.31
CA ASP A 25 -18.10 14.08 -11.81
C ASP A 25 -16.78 13.63 -12.46
N THR A 26 -15.88 14.56 -12.77
CA THR A 26 -14.55 14.27 -13.31
C THR A 26 -13.55 13.81 -12.24
N VAL A 27 -13.84 14.05 -10.96
CA VAL A 27 -12.99 13.67 -9.84
C VAL A 27 -13.19 12.19 -9.53
N LYS A 28 -12.22 11.36 -9.96
CA LYS A 28 -12.25 9.91 -9.69
C LYS A 28 -11.92 9.55 -8.25
N ARG A 29 -10.96 10.26 -7.66
CA ARG A 29 -10.52 10.08 -6.27
C ARG A 29 -9.70 11.26 -5.80
N LEU A 30 -9.95 11.70 -4.58
CA LEU A 30 -9.11 12.65 -3.85
C LEU A 30 -8.29 11.91 -2.81
N GLU A 31 -7.04 12.32 -2.59
CA GLU A 31 -6.23 11.82 -1.47
C GLU A 31 -5.53 13.00 -0.79
N ARG A 32 -5.16 12.82 0.48
CA ARG A 32 -4.46 13.83 1.28
C ARG A 32 -3.11 13.30 1.76
N GLY A 33 -2.12 14.17 1.72
CA GLY A 33 -0.83 13.98 2.36
C GLY A 33 -0.42 15.19 3.17
N THR A 34 0.60 15.01 4.00
CA THR A 34 1.26 16.08 4.76
C THR A 34 2.66 16.31 4.19
N ALA A 35 2.93 17.53 3.73
CA ALA A 35 4.27 17.96 3.35
C ALA A 35 5.01 18.47 4.59
N TYR A 36 6.14 17.86 4.91
CA TYR A 36 7.02 18.30 5.99
C TYR A 36 8.22 19.03 5.40
N TYR A 37 8.46 20.25 5.87
CA TYR A 37 9.66 21.02 5.57
C TYR A 37 10.56 20.96 6.79
N VAL A 38 11.73 20.35 6.65
CA VAL A 38 12.66 20.13 7.76
C VAL A 38 13.89 20.99 7.52
N GLU A 39 14.13 21.92 8.43
CA GLU A 39 15.34 22.75 8.45
C GLU A 39 16.36 22.15 9.43
N SER A 40 17.62 22.16 9.03
CA SER A 40 18.74 21.73 9.86
C SER A 40 19.90 22.70 9.69
N SER A 41 20.60 23.02 10.78
CA SER A 41 21.81 23.86 10.74
C SER A 41 23.00 23.16 10.09
N VAL A 42 22.92 21.84 9.90
CA VAL A 42 23.95 21.02 9.27
C VAL A 42 23.31 20.11 8.22
N VAL A 43 24.09 19.75 7.20
CA VAL A 43 23.68 18.75 6.21
C VAL A 43 23.50 17.42 6.93
N LEU A 44 22.31 16.84 6.82
CA LEU A 44 21.99 15.54 7.41
C LEU A 44 22.60 14.42 6.58
N SER A 45 23.13 13.39 7.25
CA SER A 45 23.49 12.13 6.59
C SER A 45 22.24 11.33 6.20
N GLU A 46 22.39 10.36 5.30
CA GLU A 46 21.28 9.48 4.90
C GLU A 46 20.63 8.77 6.10
N ALA A 47 21.45 8.25 7.03
CA ALA A 47 20.96 7.62 8.26
C ALA A 47 20.13 8.58 9.14
N GLN A 48 20.52 9.87 9.19
CA GLN A 48 19.76 10.88 9.93
C GLN A 48 18.46 11.24 9.21
N VAL A 49 18.49 11.32 7.88
CA VAL A 49 17.27 11.52 7.06
C VAL A 49 16.28 10.39 7.29
N ASP A 50 16.73 9.13 7.32
CA ASP A 50 15.86 7.99 7.58
C ASP A 50 15.31 7.96 9.00
N ALA A 51 16.11 8.40 10.00
CA ALA A 51 15.61 8.61 11.35
C ALA A 51 14.51 9.69 11.40
N VAL A 52 14.66 10.80 10.67
CA VAL A 52 13.61 11.82 10.55
C VAL A 52 12.37 11.25 9.88
N LYS A 53 12.50 10.51 8.78
CA LYS A 53 11.36 9.86 8.11
C LYS A 53 10.59 8.98 9.10
N ALA A 54 11.29 8.16 9.89
CA ALA A 54 10.68 7.25 10.87
C ALA A 54 9.86 7.96 11.96
N LEU A 55 10.14 9.24 12.25
CA LEU A 55 9.41 10.03 13.26
C LEU A 55 8.15 10.69 12.72
N ILE A 56 8.06 10.90 11.41
CA ILE A 56 6.98 11.70 10.80
C ILE A 56 5.88 10.86 10.13
N HIS A 57 5.97 9.52 10.16
CA HIS A 57 4.95 8.65 9.59
C HIS A 57 4.72 7.39 10.43
N ASP A 58 3.52 6.83 10.36
CA ASP A 58 3.23 5.48 10.83
C ASP A 58 3.63 4.45 9.77
N ARG A 59 4.66 3.64 10.04
CA ARG A 59 5.15 2.59 9.12
C ARG A 59 4.08 1.59 8.67
N MET A 60 3.02 1.40 9.44
CA MET A 60 1.96 0.43 9.13
C MET A 60 0.91 0.99 8.17
N MET A 61 0.75 2.31 8.11
CA MET A 61 -0.33 2.96 7.36
C MET A 61 0.16 3.94 6.30
N GLU A 62 1.33 4.51 6.47
CA GLU A 62 1.84 5.63 5.69
C GLU A 62 3.16 5.32 5.00
N THR A 63 3.53 6.18 4.06
CA THR A 63 4.84 6.19 3.41
C THR A 63 5.35 7.61 3.24
N VAL A 64 6.66 7.73 3.03
CA VAL A 64 7.32 9.02 2.80
C VAL A 64 7.84 9.08 1.37
N PHE A 65 7.36 10.07 0.62
CA PHE A 65 7.92 10.47 -0.67
C PHE A 65 8.79 11.71 -0.50
N THR A 66 9.85 11.81 -1.30
CA THR A 66 10.75 12.97 -1.36
C THR A 66 10.32 14.01 -2.40
N GLU A 67 9.47 13.62 -3.35
CA GLU A 67 8.94 14.46 -4.42
C GLU A 67 7.41 14.39 -4.42
N LEU A 68 6.76 15.46 -4.84
CA LEU A 68 5.29 15.53 -4.84
C LEU A 68 4.70 14.63 -5.94
N GLU A 69 5.37 14.58 -7.09
CA GLU A 69 5.00 13.82 -8.28
C GLU A 69 4.95 12.30 -8.00
N ALA A 70 5.77 11.83 -7.06
CA ALA A 70 5.77 10.44 -6.61
C ALA A 70 4.43 10.02 -5.96
N ALA A 71 3.62 10.97 -5.48
CA ALA A 71 2.27 10.69 -4.97
C ALA A 71 1.31 10.18 -6.06
N SER A 72 1.66 10.29 -7.35
CA SER A 72 0.93 9.63 -8.44
C SER A 72 0.82 8.12 -8.24
N ALA A 73 1.79 7.49 -7.55
CA ALA A 73 1.77 6.07 -7.20
C ALA A 73 0.56 5.68 -6.32
N LEU A 74 -0.04 6.64 -5.60
CA LEU A 74 -1.25 6.40 -4.84
C LEU A 74 -2.42 6.05 -5.75
N PHE A 75 -2.41 6.49 -7.02
CA PHE A 75 -3.49 6.38 -7.99
C PHE A 75 -3.29 5.32 -9.06
N THR A 76 -2.23 4.51 -8.95
CA THR A 76 -1.98 3.39 -9.85
C THR A 76 -3.16 2.42 -9.86
N VAL A 77 -3.68 2.12 -11.05
CA VAL A 77 -4.69 1.09 -11.27
C VAL A 77 -3.97 -0.19 -11.66
N ALA A 78 -4.13 -1.23 -10.84
CA ALA A 78 -3.59 -2.56 -11.16
C ALA A 78 -4.62 -3.33 -12.00
N GLU A 79 -4.11 -4.12 -12.95
CA GLU A 79 -4.95 -5.08 -13.68
C GLU A 79 -5.39 -6.21 -12.73
N PRO A 80 -6.62 -6.74 -12.88
CA PRO A 80 -7.08 -7.89 -12.13
C PRO A 80 -6.12 -9.08 -12.27
N LYS A 81 -5.68 -9.65 -11.14
CA LYS A 81 -4.83 -10.85 -11.16
C LYS A 81 -5.66 -12.07 -11.58
N PRO A 82 -5.14 -12.95 -12.48
CA PRO A 82 -5.80 -14.19 -12.82
C PRO A 82 -5.84 -15.14 -11.62
N VAL A 83 -6.77 -16.09 -11.65
CA VAL A 83 -6.80 -17.19 -10.67
C VAL A 83 -5.53 -18.03 -10.77
N ALA A 84 -4.98 -18.42 -9.62
CA ALA A 84 -3.88 -19.38 -9.53
C ALA A 84 -4.44 -20.76 -9.21
N HIS A 85 -3.89 -21.80 -9.84
CA HIS A 85 -4.25 -23.20 -9.60
C HIS A 85 -3.09 -23.92 -8.90
N VAL A 86 -3.43 -24.81 -7.97
CA VAL A 86 -2.49 -25.75 -7.34
C VAL A 86 -2.62 -27.09 -8.05
N ASP A 87 -1.55 -27.55 -8.71
CA ASP A 87 -1.57 -28.77 -9.54
C ASP A 87 -1.42 -30.03 -8.69
N ILE A 88 -2.52 -30.46 -8.08
CA ILE A 88 -2.60 -31.70 -7.32
C ILE A 88 -2.55 -32.96 -8.19
N LEU A 89 -2.83 -32.86 -9.48
CA LEU A 89 -2.88 -34.02 -10.37
C LEU A 89 -1.47 -34.50 -10.70
N ALA A 90 -0.54 -33.58 -10.97
CA ALA A 90 0.87 -33.91 -11.17
C ALA A 90 1.68 -33.90 -9.87
N GLY A 91 1.42 -32.93 -8.97
CA GLY A 91 2.21 -32.71 -7.76
C GLY A 91 1.72 -33.47 -6.52
N GLY A 92 0.55 -34.10 -6.57
CA GLY A 92 -0.02 -34.84 -5.45
C GLY A 92 -0.14 -34.00 -4.17
N ARG A 93 0.06 -34.65 -3.02
CA ARG A 93 0.00 -34.01 -1.70
C ARG A 93 1.04 -32.89 -1.54
N LEU A 94 2.24 -33.04 -2.10
CA LEU A 94 3.32 -32.05 -1.99
C LEU A 94 2.90 -30.67 -2.53
N ALA A 95 2.11 -30.63 -3.60
CA ALA A 95 1.59 -29.37 -4.14
C ALA A 95 0.69 -28.63 -3.12
N LEU A 96 -0.06 -29.37 -2.29
CA LEU A 96 -0.88 -28.80 -1.23
C LEU A 96 -0.04 -28.32 -0.05
N GLU A 97 1.01 -29.06 0.32
CA GLU A 97 1.94 -28.65 1.38
C GLU A 97 2.68 -27.36 1.00
N GLU A 98 3.15 -27.24 -0.23
CA GLU A 98 3.77 -26.01 -0.76
C GLU A 98 2.78 -24.84 -0.81
N ALA A 99 1.54 -25.09 -1.23
CA ALA A 99 0.48 -24.08 -1.21
C ALA A 99 0.14 -23.64 0.22
N ASN A 100 0.09 -24.57 1.18
CA ASN A 100 -0.16 -24.29 2.59
C ASN A 100 0.87 -23.30 3.16
N VAL A 101 2.16 -23.53 2.88
CA VAL A 101 3.25 -22.65 3.34
C VAL A 101 3.25 -21.32 2.59
N SER A 102 3.19 -21.34 1.27
CA SER A 102 3.32 -20.13 0.44
C SER A 102 2.16 -19.15 0.60
N LEU A 103 0.94 -19.66 0.79
CA LEU A 103 -0.26 -18.86 1.01
C LEU A 103 -0.56 -18.62 2.50
N GLY A 104 0.18 -19.27 3.41
CA GLY A 104 -0.02 -19.17 4.86
C GLY A 104 -1.38 -19.69 5.31
N LEU A 105 -1.83 -20.83 4.77
CA LEU A 105 -3.17 -21.38 5.01
C LEU A 105 -3.32 -22.00 6.42
N ALA A 106 -2.19 -22.35 7.05
CA ALA A 106 -2.14 -22.93 8.40
C ALA A 106 -2.95 -24.22 8.56
N LEU A 107 -2.99 -25.06 7.51
CA LEU A 107 -3.69 -26.33 7.50
C LEU A 107 -2.96 -27.37 8.36
N ALA A 108 -3.74 -28.15 9.13
CA ALA A 108 -3.29 -29.35 9.82
C ALA A 108 -3.16 -30.55 8.84
N GLU A 109 -2.46 -31.60 9.28
CA GLU A 109 -2.17 -32.77 8.43
C GLU A 109 -3.43 -33.49 7.92
N ASP A 110 -4.52 -33.48 8.68
CA ASP A 110 -5.82 -34.05 8.33
C ASP A 110 -6.68 -33.14 7.44
N GLU A 111 -6.32 -31.86 7.34
CA GLU A 111 -6.95 -30.89 6.43
C GLU A 111 -6.28 -30.86 5.03
N ILE A 112 -5.02 -31.30 4.95
CA ILE A 112 -4.26 -31.50 3.69
C ILE A 112 -4.60 -32.86 3.08
#